data_AF-A0A4R5DDE1-F1
#
_entry.id   AF-A0A4R5DDE1-F1
#
_cell.length_a   1.000
_cell.length_b   1.000
_cell.length_c   1.000
_cell.angle_alpha   90.00
_cell.angle_beta   90.00
_cell.angle_gamma   90.00
#
_symmetry.space_group_name_H-M   'P 1'
#
loop_
_entity.id
_entity.type
_entity.pdbx_description
1 polymer ?
#
loop_
_entity_poly.entity_id
_entity_poly.type
_entity_poly.pdbx_seq_one_letter_code
_entity_poly.pdbx_strand_id
1 'polypeptide(L)'
;MSSRASGGALAASLITAAIVGFAGGAYVGGQQGGEEPGSSASTPPESTTPVGETPATPTEEATAGVTLSADPTSVAPNEDISLAVSIEPAEEGVELQIQRSVDGGEWENFPNVNLITTDANGQGTSRLNSQREGVNSFRVVRVDDDSVVSNAVEVTIG
;
A
#
# COMPACT_ATOMS: atom_id res chain seq x y z
N MET A 1 -20.55 32.07 -29.26
CA MET A 1 -20.31 30.82 -30.02
C MET A 1 -18.91 30.37 -29.72
N SER A 2 -18.76 29.24 -29.03
CA SER A 2 -17.59 28.35 -29.06
C SER A 2 -17.93 27.15 -28.19
N SER A 3 -18.62 26.20 -28.82
CA SER A 3 -18.83 24.86 -28.29
C SER A 3 -17.49 24.15 -28.21
N ARG A 4 -17.19 23.51 -27.08
CA ARG A 4 -16.11 22.52 -26.98
C ARG A 4 -16.78 21.15 -26.84
N ALA A 5 -16.86 20.46 -27.97
CA ALA A 5 -17.23 19.06 -28.08
C ALA A 5 -16.13 18.21 -27.42
N SER A 6 -16.51 17.25 -26.58
CA SER A 6 -16.66 15.84 -26.94
C SER A 6 -15.33 15.12 -27.20
N GLY A 7 -14.97 14.25 -26.28
CA GLY A 7 -14.00 13.18 -26.41
C GLY A 7 -13.92 12.49 -25.06
N GLY A 8 -14.10 11.19 -24.89
CA GLY A 8 -14.44 10.10 -25.79
C GLY A 8 -14.45 8.86 -24.89
N ALA A 9 -15.55 8.11 -24.89
CA ALA A 9 -15.63 6.86 -24.14
C ALA A 9 -14.69 5.83 -24.78
N LEU A 10 -13.81 5.22 -23.97
CA LEU A 10 -13.23 3.92 -24.29
C LEU A 10 -13.38 3.02 -23.07
N ALA A 11 -14.39 2.16 -23.16
CA ALA A 11 -14.53 0.96 -22.37
C ALA A 11 -13.38 -0.01 -22.70
N ALA A 12 -12.79 -0.61 -21.67
CA ALA A 12 -11.97 -1.80 -21.83
C ALA A 12 -12.32 -2.78 -20.70
N SER A 13 -13.23 -3.70 -21.02
CA SER A 13 -13.49 -4.91 -20.26
C SER A 13 -12.41 -5.95 -20.60
N LEU A 14 -11.65 -6.44 -19.63
CA LEU A 14 -10.78 -7.62 -19.75
C LEU A 14 -10.97 -8.49 -18.49
N ILE A 15 -11.89 -9.45 -18.53
CA ILE A 15 -11.69 -10.89 -18.85
C ILE A 15 -11.03 -11.67 -17.71
N THR A 16 -11.88 -12.51 -17.11
CA THR A 16 -11.67 -13.60 -16.15
C THR A 16 -10.44 -14.47 -16.44
N ALA A 17 -9.60 -14.70 -15.42
CA ALA A 17 -8.60 -15.76 -15.41
C ALA A 17 -9.01 -16.88 -14.45
N ALA A 18 -8.91 -18.10 -14.95
CA ALA A 18 -9.47 -19.33 -14.41
C ALA A 18 -8.78 -19.83 -13.13
N ILE A 19 -9.58 -20.36 -12.20
CA ILE A 19 -9.11 -21.20 -11.10
C ILE A 19 -8.62 -22.52 -11.70
N VAL A 20 -7.30 -22.70 -11.74
CA VAL A 20 -6.67 -24.00 -12.00
C VAL A 20 -6.54 -24.72 -10.66
N GLY A 21 -7.46 -25.64 -10.39
CA GLY A 21 -7.25 -26.72 -9.43
C GLY A 21 -6.64 -27.93 -10.12
N PHE A 22 -5.64 -28.55 -9.50
CA PHE A 22 -5.12 -29.94 -9.62
C PHE A 22 -3.72 -29.93 -8.97
N ALA A 23 -3.13 -30.95 -8.37
CA ALA A 23 -3.53 -32.21 -7.73
C ALA A 23 -2.19 -32.84 -7.26
N GLY A 24 -2.24 -33.68 -6.23
CA GLY A 24 -1.32 -34.81 -6.10
C GLY A 24 0.06 -34.54 -5.51
N GLY A 25 0.30 -35.09 -4.33
CA GLY A 25 1.63 -35.20 -3.74
C GLY A 25 1.62 -36.04 -2.46
N ALA A 26 1.18 -37.29 -2.56
CA ALA A 26 1.34 -38.25 -1.47
C ALA A 26 2.85 -38.51 -1.26
N TYR A 27 3.38 -38.20 -0.08
CA TYR A 27 4.64 -38.79 0.38
C TYR A 27 4.31 -39.80 1.49
N VAL A 28 4.14 -41.05 1.07
CA VAL A 28 4.15 -42.23 1.94
C VAL A 28 5.60 -42.65 2.13
N GLY A 29 6.03 -42.78 3.37
CA GLY A 29 7.28 -43.44 3.76
C GLY A 29 7.26 -43.77 5.26
N GLY A 30 6.87 -44.99 5.61
CA GLY A 30 7.13 -45.60 6.93
C GLY A 30 8.64 -45.87 7.10
N GLN A 31 9.19 -46.38 8.21
CA GLN A 31 8.68 -47.08 9.37
C GLN A 31 9.90 -47.27 10.30
N GLN A 32 9.69 -47.22 11.62
CA GLN A 32 10.41 -47.90 12.74
C GLN A 32 10.24 -47.01 13.98
N GLY A 33 9.49 -47.34 15.03
CA GLY A 33 9.38 -48.63 15.72
C GLY A 33 10.21 -48.55 17.00
N GLY A 34 9.58 -48.48 18.17
CA GLY A 34 10.24 -48.58 19.48
C GLY A 34 9.51 -47.83 20.59
N GLU A 35 8.93 -48.58 21.51
CA GLU A 35 8.09 -48.19 22.65
C GLU A 35 8.77 -47.29 23.71
N GLU A 36 8.00 -46.44 24.41
CA GLU A 36 7.81 -46.43 25.88
C GLU A 36 6.95 -45.22 26.35
N PRO A 37 6.02 -45.39 27.33
CA PRO A 37 5.19 -44.31 27.86
C PRO A 37 5.85 -43.68 29.11
N GLY A 38 5.98 -42.35 29.16
CA GLY A 38 6.62 -41.70 30.31
C GLY A 38 6.29 -40.21 30.45
N SER A 39 5.30 -39.94 31.29
CA SER A 39 5.11 -38.78 32.18
C SER A 39 5.59 -37.38 31.75
N SER A 40 4.59 -36.53 31.48
CA SER A 40 4.44 -35.14 31.94
C SER A 40 5.69 -34.28 32.11
N ALA A 41 6.00 -33.51 31.06
CA ALA A 41 6.51 -32.15 31.20
C ALA A 41 5.46 -31.19 30.62
N SER A 42 4.96 -30.28 31.45
CA SER A 42 4.12 -29.16 31.00
C SER A 42 4.95 -28.21 30.16
N THR A 43 4.55 -28.03 28.90
CA THR A 43 4.92 -26.87 28.09
C THR A 43 3.66 -26.47 27.33
N PRO A 44 3.18 -25.22 27.45
CA PRO A 44 1.97 -24.79 26.74
C PRO A 44 2.29 -24.63 25.25
N PRO A 45 1.55 -25.26 24.33
CA PRO A 45 1.59 -24.83 22.95
C PRO A 45 0.65 -23.62 22.78
N GLU A 46 1.25 -22.59 22.20
CA GLU A 46 0.62 -21.69 21.24
C GLU A 46 -0.20 -20.56 21.83
N SER A 47 0.55 -19.55 22.28
CA SER A 47 0.18 -18.15 22.10
C SER A 47 -0.30 -17.97 20.65
N THR A 48 -1.61 -17.90 20.47
CA THR A 48 -2.27 -17.40 19.27
C THR A 48 -1.80 -15.98 19.07
N THR A 49 -0.73 -15.81 18.30
CA THR A 49 -0.37 -14.50 17.79
C THR A 49 -1.35 -14.28 16.64
N PRO A 50 -2.20 -13.23 16.68
CA PRO A 50 -3.06 -12.94 15.54
C PRO A 50 -2.17 -12.76 14.32
N VAL A 51 -2.64 -13.30 13.20
CA VAL A 51 -2.08 -13.11 11.87
C VAL A 51 -1.76 -11.63 11.72
N GLY A 52 -0.48 -11.28 11.76
CA GLY A 52 -0.04 -9.97 11.33
C GLY A 52 -0.45 -9.88 9.86
N GLU A 53 -1.45 -9.05 9.59
CA GLU A 53 -1.81 -8.66 8.25
C GLU A 53 -0.54 -8.12 7.59
N THR A 54 0.09 -8.97 6.76
CA THR A 54 1.06 -8.51 5.78
C THR A 54 0.33 -7.46 4.94
N PRO A 55 0.76 -6.18 4.94
CA PRO A 55 0.10 -5.16 4.15
C PRO A 55 0.10 -5.60 2.69
N ALA A 56 -1.09 -5.64 2.09
CA ALA A 56 -1.25 -5.81 0.66
C ALA A 56 -0.37 -4.77 -0.02
N THR A 57 0.58 -5.21 -0.84
CA THR A 57 1.37 -4.30 -1.69
C THR A 57 0.44 -3.83 -2.79
N PRO A 58 0.08 -2.54 -2.91
CA PRO A 58 -0.75 -2.08 -4.00
C PRO A 58 0.15 -1.97 -5.24
N THR A 59 0.02 -2.92 -6.17
CA THR A 59 0.62 -2.82 -7.50
C THR A 59 -0.24 -1.88 -8.36
N GLU A 60 -0.16 -0.57 -8.11
CA GLU A 60 -0.33 0.43 -9.16
C GLU A 60 1.08 0.78 -9.68
N GLU A 61 1.25 0.80 -11.00
CA GLU A 61 2.55 1.03 -11.64
C GLU A 61 3.14 2.38 -11.23
N ALA A 62 4.01 2.34 -10.21
CA ALA A 62 4.87 3.46 -9.86
C ALA A 62 5.61 3.90 -11.12
N THR A 63 5.50 5.17 -11.48
CA THR A 63 6.41 5.71 -12.48
C THR A 63 7.82 5.59 -11.94
N ALA A 64 8.73 5.05 -12.75
CA ALA A 64 10.08 4.69 -12.32
C ALA A 64 10.77 5.91 -11.68
N GLY A 65 10.98 5.86 -10.36
CA GLY A 65 11.75 6.86 -9.64
C GLY A 65 11.05 7.63 -8.52
N VAL A 66 9.80 7.35 -8.16
CA VAL A 66 9.19 7.92 -6.93
C VAL A 66 8.57 6.83 -6.08
N THR A 67 8.97 6.75 -4.81
CA THR A 67 8.49 5.76 -3.85
C THR A 67 7.89 6.46 -2.64
N LEU A 68 6.72 6.01 -2.21
CA LEU A 68 6.00 6.51 -1.03
C LEU A 68 5.84 5.37 -0.02
N SER A 69 6.02 5.68 1.25
CA SER A 69 5.77 4.80 2.39
C SER A 69 5.00 5.54 3.47
N ALA A 70 4.16 4.82 4.22
CA ALA A 70 3.40 5.37 5.35
C ALA A 70 3.68 4.56 6.61
N ASP A 71 3.81 5.25 7.74
CA ASP A 71 3.94 4.67 9.08
C ASP A 71 3.20 5.56 10.11
N PRO A 72 2.22 5.01 10.85
CA PRO A 72 1.65 3.66 10.75
C PRO A 72 0.70 3.49 9.55
N THR A 73 0.41 2.25 9.14
CA THR A 73 -0.61 1.92 8.12
C THR A 73 -2.00 1.61 8.71
N SER A 74 -2.15 1.73 10.03
CA SER A 74 -3.44 1.61 10.72
C SER A 74 -3.44 2.56 11.91
N VAL A 75 -4.42 3.46 11.98
CA VAL A 75 -4.47 4.54 12.97
C VAL A 75 -5.91 4.83 13.42
N ALA A 76 -6.07 5.36 14.63
CA ALA A 76 -7.38 5.84 15.07
C ALA A 76 -7.79 7.12 14.30
N PRO A 77 -9.08 7.49 14.28
CA PRO A 77 -9.51 8.76 13.72
C PRO A 77 -8.82 9.94 14.43
N ASN A 78 -8.30 10.90 13.66
CA ASN A 78 -7.49 12.02 14.16
C ASN A 78 -6.10 11.65 14.71
N GLU A 79 -5.55 10.49 14.38
CA GLU A 79 -4.15 10.18 14.66
C GLU A 79 -3.23 10.58 13.50
N ASP A 80 -1.97 10.87 13.82
CA ASP A 80 -0.96 11.32 12.87
C ASP A 80 -0.40 10.15 12.06
N ILE A 81 -0.36 10.30 10.75
CA ILE A 81 0.29 9.37 9.81
C ILE A 81 1.54 10.06 9.26
N SER A 82 2.70 9.42 9.39
CA SER A 82 3.94 9.90 8.80
C SER A 82 4.12 9.28 7.42
N LEU A 83 4.26 10.13 6.41
CA LEU A 83 4.61 9.74 5.05
C LEU A 83 6.08 10.02 4.80
N ALA A 84 6.76 9.07 4.18
CA ALA A 84 8.12 9.21 3.69
C ALA A 84 8.13 8.99 2.18
N VAL A 85 8.80 9.87 1.46
CA VAL A 85 8.98 9.78 0.02
C VAL A 85 10.45 9.79 -0.33
N SER A 86 10.81 8.98 -1.32
CA SER A 86 12.15 8.97 -1.90
C SER A 86 12.05 8.97 -3.42
N ILE A 87 12.90 9.77 -4.07
CA ILE A 87 13.00 9.83 -5.53
C ILE A 87 14.36 9.33 -6.03
N GLU A 88 14.34 8.62 -7.14
CA GLU A 88 15.51 8.04 -7.81
C GLU A 88 15.48 8.35 -9.32
N PRO A 89 16.51 9.00 -9.89
CA PRO A 89 17.71 9.50 -9.22
C PRO A 89 17.40 10.62 -8.21
N ALA A 90 18.24 10.73 -7.17
CA ALA A 90 18.10 11.75 -6.14
C ALA A 90 18.15 13.16 -6.75
N GLU A 91 17.13 13.96 -6.47
CA GLU A 91 17.00 15.34 -6.94
C GLU A 91 16.54 16.23 -5.78
N GLU A 92 17.22 17.36 -5.58
CA GLU A 92 16.88 18.32 -4.51
C GLU A 92 15.85 19.32 -4.99
N GLY A 93 14.94 19.73 -4.11
CA GLY A 93 13.99 20.79 -4.39
C GLY A 93 12.79 20.36 -5.24
N VAL A 94 12.54 19.06 -5.38
CA VAL A 94 11.37 18.56 -6.09
C VAL A 94 10.14 18.74 -5.21
N GLU A 95 9.13 19.41 -5.73
CA GLU A 95 7.85 19.63 -5.06
C GLU A 95 6.87 18.50 -5.40
N LEU A 96 6.34 17.85 -4.36
CA LEU A 96 5.45 16.71 -4.46
C LEU A 96 4.14 17.02 -3.73
N GLN A 97 3.03 16.83 -4.45
CA GLN A 97 1.68 17.01 -3.93
C GLN A 97 1.12 15.68 -3.45
N ILE A 98 0.64 15.64 -2.21
CA ILE A 98 -0.04 14.46 -1.67
C ILE A 98 -1.47 14.41 -2.22
N GLN A 99 -1.85 13.24 -2.73
CA GLN A 99 -3.20 12.88 -3.12
C GLN A 99 -3.71 11.72 -2.28
N ARG A 100 -5.03 11.67 -2.13
CA ARG A 100 -5.73 10.61 -1.40
C ARG A 100 -6.93 10.12 -2.20
N SER A 101 -7.15 8.82 -2.16
CA SER A 101 -8.41 8.16 -2.50
C SER A 101 -8.97 7.50 -1.24
N VAL A 102 -10.29 7.47 -1.09
CA VAL A 102 -10.98 6.84 0.05
C VAL A 102 -11.86 5.73 -0.49
N ASP A 103 -11.68 4.51 0.03
CA ASP A 103 -12.39 3.28 -0.36
C ASP A 103 -12.36 3.04 -1.89
N GLY A 104 -11.23 3.35 -2.54
CA GLY A 104 -11.05 3.21 -3.99
C GLY A 104 -11.82 4.24 -4.82
N GLY A 105 -12.25 5.35 -4.22
CA GLY A 105 -12.86 6.49 -4.90
C GLY A 105 -11.88 7.28 -5.78
N GLU A 106 -12.32 8.46 -6.22
CA GLU A 106 -11.48 9.36 -7.03
C GLU A 106 -10.28 9.89 -6.24
N TRP A 107 -9.17 10.10 -6.95
CA TRP A 107 -7.97 10.72 -6.36
C TRP A 107 -8.19 12.22 -6.20
N GLU A 108 -8.08 12.69 -4.97
CA GLU A 108 -8.24 14.10 -4.60
C GLU A 108 -6.95 14.64 -3.99
N ASN A 109 -6.65 15.92 -4.18
CA ASN A 109 -5.54 16.57 -3.47
C ASN A 109 -5.84 16.60 -1.97
N PHE A 110 -4.87 16.18 -1.14
CA PHE A 110 -5.05 16.20 0.29
C PHE A 110 -5.09 17.65 0.79
N PRO A 111 -6.16 18.07 1.49
CA PRO A 111 -6.31 19.46 1.91
C PRO A 111 -5.41 19.77 3.11
N ASN A 112 -5.05 21.05 3.28
CA ASN A 112 -4.35 21.57 4.46
C ASN A 112 -2.99 20.91 4.77
N VAL A 113 -2.33 20.33 3.78
CA VAL A 113 -0.94 19.87 3.88
C VAL A 113 -0.05 20.71 2.97
N ASN A 114 1.17 20.94 3.40
CA ASN A 114 2.17 21.55 2.56
C ASN A 114 2.68 20.52 1.54
N LEU A 115 3.20 21.02 0.42
CA LEU A 115 3.95 20.20 -0.52
C LEU A 115 5.18 19.62 0.18
N ILE A 116 5.56 18.41 -0.23
CA ILE A 116 6.82 17.81 0.20
C ILE A 116 7.90 18.34 -0.72
N THR A 117 8.95 18.91 -0.15
CA THR A 117 10.16 19.30 -0.90
C THR A 117 11.26 18.28 -0.59
N THR A 118 11.86 17.70 -1.63
CA THR A 118 12.95 16.74 -1.46
C THR A 118 14.27 17.41 -1.07
N ASP A 119 15.08 16.71 -0.27
CA ASP A 119 16.45 17.10 0.10
C ASP A 119 17.49 16.68 -0.95
N ALA A 120 18.77 16.96 -0.69
CA ALA A 120 19.91 16.54 -1.53
C ALA A 120 19.98 15.03 -1.83
N ASN A 121 19.31 14.19 -1.03
CA ASN A 121 19.25 12.74 -1.22
C ASN A 121 17.97 12.31 -1.94
N GLY A 122 17.15 13.24 -2.43
CA GLY A 122 15.86 12.94 -3.04
C GLY A 122 14.81 12.49 -2.02
N GLN A 123 14.98 12.77 -0.73
CA GLN A 123 14.07 12.31 0.32
C GLN A 123 13.21 13.45 0.85
N GLY A 124 11.98 13.12 1.22
CA GLY A 124 11.04 14.04 1.83
C GLY A 124 10.16 13.34 2.85
N THR A 125 9.64 14.08 3.82
CA THR A 125 8.67 13.56 4.78
C THR A 125 7.50 14.51 4.93
N SER A 126 6.33 13.97 5.24
CA SER A 126 5.15 14.73 5.60
C SER A 126 4.41 14.06 6.74
N ARG A 127 3.65 14.84 7.49
CA ARG A 127 2.74 14.31 8.49
C ARG A 127 1.35 14.80 8.13
N LEU A 128 0.41 13.87 8.07
CA LEU A 128 -0.98 14.16 7.80
C LEU A 128 -1.88 13.55 8.86
N ASN A 129 -3.07 14.11 8.96
CA ASN A 129 -4.10 13.67 9.87
C ASN A 129 -5.41 13.58 9.09
N SER A 130 -6.07 12.43 9.15
CA SER A 130 -7.34 12.23 8.45
C SER A 130 -8.44 11.84 9.45
N GLN A 131 -9.59 12.49 9.27
CA GLN A 131 -10.84 12.19 9.99
C GLN A 131 -11.77 11.29 9.17
N ARG A 132 -11.41 10.99 7.90
CA ARG A 132 -12.20 10.10 7.06
C ARG A 132 -11.83 8.66 7.41
N GLU A 133 -12.75 8.00 8.11
CA GLU A 133 -12.71 6.57 8.39
C GLU A 133 -12.80 5.75 7.09
N GLY A 134 -12.29 4.52 7.12
CA GLY A 134 -12.20 3.62 5.96
C GLY A 134 -10.77 3.40 5.46
N VAL A 135 -10.65 2.77 4.30
CA VAL A 135 -9.35 2.52 3.67
C VAL A 135 -8.95 3.77 2.88
N ASN A 136 -7.91 4.46 3.35
CA ASN A 136 -7.39 5.67 2.72
C ASN A 136 -6.13 5.31 1.92
N SER A 137 -6.19 5.37 0.59
CA SER A 137 -5.02 5.21 -0.27
C SER A 137 -4.35 6.57 -0.46
N PHE A 138 -3.04 6.65 -0.26
CA PHE A 138 -2.23 7.85 -0.44
C PHE A 138 -1.24 7.64 -1.58
N ARG A 139 -1.00 8.69 -2.36
CA ARG A 139 0.07 8.75 -3.36
C ARG A 139 0.62 10.16 -3.41
N VAL A 140 1.77 10.34 -4.04
CA VAL A 140 2.30 11.66 -4.37
C VAL A 140 2.44 11.84 -5.88
N VAL A 141 2.26 13.07 -6.33
CA VAL A 141 2.39 13.50 -7.73
C VAL A 141 3.37 14.67 -7.77
N ARG A 142 4.30 14.67 -8.72
CA ARG A 142 5.21 15.80 -8.90
C ARG A 142 4.47 17.00 -9.46
N VAL A 143 4.72 18.19 -8.90
CA VAL A 143 4.01 19.41 -9.32
C VAL A 143 4.49 19.95 -10.65
N ASP A 144 5.77 19.78 -10.94
CA ASP A 144 6.40 20.17 -12.21
C ASP A 144 6.02 19.23 -13.36
N ASP A 145 5.70 17.97 -13.06
CA ASP A 145 5.29 16.95 -14.06
C ASP A 145 4.27 15.98 -13.45
N ASP A 146 2.98 16.18 -13.74
CA ASP A 146 1.90 15.37 -13.16
C ASP A 146 1.84 13.92 -13.67
N SER A 147 2.65 13.60 -14.68
CA SER A 147 2.86 12.24 -15.18
C SER A 147 3.72 11.40 -14.24
N VAL A 148 4.50 12.02 -13.36
CA VAL A 148 5.33 11.32 -12.36
C VAL A 148 4.55 11.16 -11.07
N VAL A 149 4.16 9.91 -10.80
CA VAL A 149 3.32 9.47 -9.68
C VAL A 149 4.00 8.33 -8.92
N SER A 150 3.94 8.37 -7.58
CA SER A 150 4.43 7.29 -6.72
C SER A 150 3.54 6.06 -6.75
N ASN A 151 4.00 4.97 -6.12
CA ASN A 151 3.10 3.90 -5.67
C ASN A 151 2.00 4.45 -4.75
N ALA A 152 0.86 3.77 -4.73
CA ALA A 152 -0.17 3.98 -3.73
C ALA A 152 0.21 3.26 -2.43
N VAL A 153 -0.14 3.85 -1.29
CA VAL A 153 0.01 3.27 0.05
C VAL A 153 -1.34 3.33 0.75
N GLU A 154 -1.83 2.18 1.22
CA GLU A 154 -3.11 2.09 1.91
C GLU A 154 -2.92 2.24 3.42
N VAL A 155 -3.76 3.06 4.04
CA VAL A 155 -3.81 3.28 5.48
C VAL A 155 -5.25 3.12 5.95
N THR A 156 -5.48 2.23 6.90
CA THR A 156 -6.79 2.00 7.50
C THR A 156 -7.02 2.99 8.64
N ILE A 157 -8.17 3.68 8.63
CA ILE A 157 -8.56 4.63 9.68
C ILE A 157 -9.90 4.18 10.27
N GLY A 158 -9.94 3.86 11.55
CA GLY A 158 -11.17 3.44 12.24
C GLY A 158 -10.94 2.53 13.44
#